data_AF-A0AAU7UXM3-F1
#
_entry.id   AF-A0AAU7UXM3-F1
#
_cell.length_a   1.000
_cell.length_b   1.000
_cell.length_c   1.000
_cell.angle_alpha   90.00
_cell.angle_beta   90.00
_cell.angle_gamma   90.00
#
_symmetry.space_group_name_H-M   'P 1'
#
loop_
_entity.id
_entity.type
_entity.pdbx_description
1 polymer ?
#
loop_
_entity_poly.entity_id
_entity_poly.type
_entity_poly.pdbx_seq_one_letter_code
_entity_poly.pdbx_strand_id
1 'polypeptide(L)'
;MRPTALVRFTVVGVGIVYSLILTWAGSPLDGVTRLIAGWLPAVASAVVVAWDLWVWRWPLVHRLTHRPRIDGLWEITLTPTKESRIPEGGNRGPIPGYVVITQSYWALHVRQLTAESGSASKSFFWDQAPGDDVDRLSFLYQNDPRPEHRERSHRHLGSCSLNTTRLLPELIHGTYFTDRYTQGEMELRLVDRTKGYTSFREAADHTEQLRRRQ
;
A
#
# COMPACT_ATOMS: atom_id res chain seq x y z
N MET A 1 -16.41 4.94 -2.29
CA MET A 1 -15.41 4.95 -3.40
C MET A 1 -14.06 5.38 -2.83
N ARG A 2 -12.95 4.78 -3.27
CA ARG A 2 -11.61 5.21 -2.85
C ARG A 2 -11.39 6.65 -3.35
N PRO A 3 -10.98 7.62 -2.50
CA PRO A 3 -10.85 9.02 -2.91
C PRO A 3 -9.95 9.19 -4.14
N THR A 4 -8.92 8.36 -4.29
CA THR A 4 -8.00 8.41 -5.44
C THR A 4 -8.62 8.01 -6.77
N ALA A 5 -9.60 7.10 -6.80
CA ALA A 5 -10.27 6.74 -8.05
C ALA A 5 -11.11 7.92 -8.57
N LEU A 6 -11.85 8.59 -7.67
CA LEU A 6 -12.63 9.77 -8.01
C LEU A 6 -11.73 10.89 -8.56
N VAL A 7 -10.62 11.19 -7.88
CA VAL A 7 -9.65 12.21 -8.34
C VAL A 7 -9.13 11.91 -9.75
N ARG A 8 -8.74 10.67 -10.03
CA ARG A 8 -8.25 10.27 -11.36
C ARG A 8 -9.31 10.47 -12.45
N PHE A 9 -10.55 10.03 -12.20
CA PHE A 9 -11.65 10.23 -13.16
C PHE A 9 -11.97 11.71 -13.37
N THR A 10 -11.98 12.50 -12.30
CA THR A 10 -12.22 13.95 -12.40
C THR A 10 -11.14 14.64 -13.21
N VAL A 11 -9.86 14.36 -12.96
CA VAL A 11 -8.74 15.00 -13.69
C VAL A 11 -8.80 14.67 -15.18
N VAL A 12 -9.01 13.41 -15.55
CA VAL A 12 -9.16 13.00 -16.96
C VAL A 12 -10.41 13.61 -17.58
N GLY A 13 -11.54 13.58 -16.86
CA GLY A 13 -12.81 14.16 -17.32
C GLY A 13 -12.72 15.65 -17.60
N VAL A 14 -12.09 16.42 -16.71
CA VAL A 14 -11.83 17.85 -16.90
C VAL A 14 -10.94 18.09 -18.12
N GLY A 15 -9.88 17.30 -18.30
CA GLY A 15 -9.02 17.38 -19.48
C GLY A 15 -9.80 17.16 -20.78
N ILE A 16 -10.66 16.14 -20.84
CA ILE A 16 -11.48 15.83 -22.02
C ILE A 16 -12.52 16.94 -22.29
N VAL A 17 -13.23 17.41 -21.26
CA VAL A 17 -14.23 18.47 -21.40
C VAL A 17 -13.58 19.75 -21.93
N TYR A 18 -12.42 20.11 -21.40
CA TYR A 18 -11.63 21.24 -21.91
C TYR A 18 -11.30 21.07 -23.39
N SER A 19 -10.81 19.89 -23.80
CA SER A 19 -10.50 19.59 -25.21
C SER A 19 -11.72 19.72 -26.12
N LEU A 20 -12.89 19.25 -25.67
CA LEU A 20 -14.14 19.34 -26.42
C LEU A 20 -14.64 20.78 -26.55
N ILE A 21 -14.53 21.60 -25.49
CA ILE A 21 -14.91 23.01 -25.54
C ILE A 21 -14.00 23.77 -26.52
N LEU A 22 -12.67 23.58 -26.46
CA LEU A 22 -11.76 24.28 -27.36
C LEU A 22 -11.96 23.87 -28.83
N THR A 23 -12.31 22.60 -29.07
CA THR A 23 -12.62 22.12 -30.42
C THR A 23 -14.01 22.56 -30.89
N TRP A 24 -14.98 22.80 -30.01
CA TRP A 24 -16.31 23.27 -30.41
C TRP A 24 -16.41 24.80 -30.53
N ALA A 25 -15.69 25.55 -29.69
CA ALA A 25 -15.77 27.01 -29.60
C ALA A 25 -15.22 27.78 -30.81
N GLY A 26 -14.81 27.10 -31.90
CA GLY A 26 -14.43 27.74 -33.15
C GLY A 26 -13.28 28.75 -33.00
N SER A 27 -12.24 28.42 -32.24
CA SER A 27 -11.15 29.35 -31.94
C SER A 27 -10.40 29.81 -33.21
N PRO A 28 -9.93 31.07 -33.27
CA PRO A 28 -9.19 31.61 -34.41
C PRO A 28 -7.74 31.09 -34.50
N LEU A 29 -7.42 30.04 -33.74
CA LEU A 29 -6.09 29.43 -33.72
C LEU A 29 -5.84 28.67 -35.03
N ASP A 30 -4.60 28.68 -35.50
CA ASP A 30 -4.18 27.81 -36.58
C ASP A 30 -4.33 26.33 -36.18
N GLY A 31 -4.40 25.45 -37.18
CA GLY A 31 -4.73 24.03 -36.96
C GLY A 31 -3.78 23.33 -35.98
N VAL A 32 -2.48 23.65 -36.03
CA VAL A 32 -1.47 23.02 -35.16
C VAL A 32 -1.60 23.52 -33.73
N THR A 33 -1.71 24.83 -33.53
CA THR A 33 -1.89 25.41 -32.18
C THR A 33 -3.20 24.93 -31.55
N ARG A 34 -4.28 24.80 -32.31
CA ARG A 34 -5.55 24.25 -31.81
C ARG A 34 -5.45 22.79 -31.41
N LEU A 35 -4.71 21.97 -32.16
CA LEU A 35 -4.46 20.57 -31.83
C LEU A 35 -3.66 20.45 -30.53
N ILE A 36 -2.56 21.19 -30.41
CA ILE A 36 -1.69 21.17 -29.22
C ILE A 36 -2.47 21.70 -28.01
N ALA A 37 -3.04 22.89 -28.10
CA ALA A 37 -3.78 23.51 -26.99
C ALA A 37 -4.99 22.65 -26.59
N GLY A 38 -5.70 22.06 -27.57
CA GLY A 38 -6.88 21.25 -27.31
C GLY A 38 -6.54 19.95 -26.59
N TRP A 39 -5.58 19.18 -27.08
CA TRP A 39 -5.33 17.82 -26.60
C TRP A 39 -4.31 17.73 -25.47
N LEU A 40 -3.42 18.72 -25.32
CA LEU A 40 -2.35 18.68 -24.30
C LEU A 40 -2.89 18.42 -22.88
N PRO A 41 -3.97 19.06 -22.39
CA PRO A 41 -4.46 18.81 -21.03
C PRO A 41 -5.01 17.40 -20.84
N ALA A 42 -5.71 16.86 -21.83
CA ALA A 42 -6.23 15.48 -21.79
C ALA A 42 -5.08 14.47 -21.80
N VAL A 43 -4.09 14.66 -22.67
CA VAL A 43 -2.90 13.81 -22.76
C VAL A 43 -2.08 13.89 -21.47
N ALA A 44 -1.82 15.08 -20.95
CA ALA A 44 -1.09 15.27 -19.69
C ALA A 44 -1.81 14.58 -18.52
N SER A 45 -3.13 14.73 -18.44
CA SER A 45 -3.96 14.07 -17.42
C SER A 45 -3.86 12.54 -17.52
N ALA A 46 -3.97 11.99 -18.74
CA ALA A 46 -3.81 10.57 -18.98
C ALA A 46 -2.41 10.07 -18.61
N VAL A 47 -1.36 10.84 -18.92
CA VAL A 47 0.03 10.53 -18.57
C VAL A 47 0.23 10.51 -17.05
N VAL A 48 -0.34 11.46 -16.30
CA VAL A 48 -0.25 11.48 -14.83
C VAL A 48 -0.95 10.27 -14.20
N VAL A 49 -2.12 9.89 -14.73
CA VAL A 49 -2.83 8.70 -14.26
C VAL A 49 -2.07 7.41 -14.61
N ALA A 50 -1.54 7.35 -15.83
CA ALA A 50 -0.70 6.23 -16.27
C ALA A 50 0.58 6.14 -15.43
N TRP A 51 1.16 7.29 -15.09
CA TRP A 51 2.26 7.39 -14.14
C TRP A 51 1.89 6.73 -12.84
N ASP A 52 0.85 7.19 -12.15
CA ASP A 52 0.45 6.71 -10.82
C ASP A 52 0.11 5.20 -10.79
N LEU A 53 -0.48 4.67 -11.85
CA LEU A 53 -0.94 3.28 -11.88
C LEU A 53 0.10 2.27 -12.40
N TRP A 54 0.89 2.63 -13.41
CA TRP A 54 1.66 1.66 -14.19
C TRP A 54 3.10 2.06 -14.48
N VAL A 55 3.35 3.27 -15.00
CA VAL A 55 4.66 3.64 -15.57
C VAL A 55 5.77 3.56 -14.52
N TRP A 56 5.50 3.96 -13.28
CA TRP A 56 6.49 3.89 -12.19
C TRP A 56 6.99 2.48 -11.89
N ARG A 57 6.24 1.44 -12.28
CA ARG A 57 6.58 0.02 -12.03
C ARG A 57 7.50 -0.56 -13.09
N TRP A 58 7.75 0.15 -14.18
CA TRP A 58 8.63 -0.34 -15.26
C TRP A 58 10.08 -0.39 -14.78
N PRO A 59 10.87 -1.42 -15.15
CA PRO A 59 12.21 -1.63 -14.59
C PRO A 59 13.16 -0.43 -14.70
N LEU A 60 13.09 0.33 -15.79
CA LEU A 60 13.91 1.53 -16.00
C LEU A 60 13.46 2.72 -15.14
N VAL A 61 12.14 2.97 -15.10
CA VAL A 61 11.56 4.10 -14.36
C VAL A 61 11.65 3.87 -12.86
N HIS A 62 11.43 2.62 -12.42
CA HIS A 62 11.45 2.21 -11.03
C HIS A 62 12.80 2.46 -10.36
N ARG A 63 13.91 2.41 -11.12
CA ARG A 63 15.25 2.74 -10.61
C ARG A 63 15.44 4.23 -10.34
N LEU A 64 14.77 5.10 -11.10
CA LEU A 64 14.91 6.55 -10.96
C LEU A 64 14.12 7.10 -9.78
N THR A 65 13.04 6.45 -9.39
CA THR A 65 12.12 6.94 -8.35
C THR A 65 12.52 6.54 -6.94
N HIS A 66 13.46 5.60 -6.78
CA HIS A 66 13.82 4.95 -5.49
C HIS A 66 12.63 4.34 -4.73
N ARG A 67 11.48 4.25 -5.39
CA ARG A 67 10.19 3.93 -4.77
C ARG A 67 9.92 2.43 -4.88
N PRO A 68 9.98 1.65 -3.79
CA PRO A 68 9.84 0.20 -3.89
C PRO A 68 8.41 -0.22 -4.22
N ARG A 69 8.30 -1.28 -5.02
CA ARG A 69 7.04 -1.95 -5.34
C ARG A 69 6.78 -3.07 -4.32
N ILE A 70 5.91 -2.79 -3.36
CA ILE A 70 5.55 -3.68 -2.25
C ILE A 70 4.09 -4.16 -2.30
N ASP A 71 3.36 -3.83 -3.37
CA ASP A 71 2.00 -4.30 -3.56
C ASP A 71 1.90 -5.82 -3.63
N GLY A 72 0.86 -6.40 -3.04
CA GLY A 72 0.66 -7.86 -3.07
C GLY A 72 0.16 -8.43 -1.75
N LEU A 73 0.18 -9.76 -1.69
CA LEU A 73 -0.07 -10.56 -0.51
C LEU A 73 1.27 -10.99 0.09
N TRP A 74 1.41 -10.78 1.39
CA TRP A 74 2.58 -11.10 2.18
C TRP A 74 2.19 -12.01 3.33
N GLU A 75 2.94 -13.09 3.53
CA GLU A 75 2.90 -13.88 4.76
C GLU A 75 3.77 -13.17 5.78
N ILE A 76 3.27 -13.05 7.02
CA ILE A 76 3.96 -12.29 8.06
C ILE A 76 4.13 -13.09 9.35
N THR A 77 5.19 -12.77 10.08
CA THR A 77 5.41 -13.26 11.45
C THR A 77 5.69 -12.07 12.36
N LEU A 78 4.85 -11.85 13.38
CA LEU A 78 5.11 -10.85 14.41
C LEU A 78 5.82 -11.50 15.61
N THR A 79 6.88 -10.86 16.09
CA THR A 79 7.65 -11.31 17.25
C THR A 79 7.72 -10.17 18.28
N PRO A 80 6.86 -10.19 19.31
CA PRO A 80 6.93 -9.21 20.39
C PRO A 80 8.27 -9.26 21.14
N THR A 81 8.80 -8.10 21.52
CA THR A 81 10.01 -8.05 22.36
C THR A 81 9.70 -8.41 23.82
N LYS A 82 10.75 -8.70 24.61
CA LYS A 82 10.60 -9.04 26.04
C LYS A 82 9.99 -7.88 26.85
N GLU A 83 10.29 -6.65 26.45
CA GLU A 83 9.87 -5.39 27.07
C GLU A 83 8.39 -5.04 26.77
N SER A 84 7.75 -5.77 25.86
CA SER A 84 6.32 -5.58 25.56
C SER A 84 5.44 -5.84 26.76
N ARG A 85 4.54 -4.89 27.05
CA ARG A 85 3.52 -5.03 28.09
C ARG A 85 2.35 -5.88 27.63
N ILE A 86 2.58 -7.19 27.60
CA ILE A 86 1.56 -8.19 27.27
C ILE A 86 0.98 -8.75 28.59
N PRO A 87 -0.35 -8.69 28.79
CA PRO A 87 -1.01 -9.28 29.97
C PRO A 87 -0.72 -10.79 30.12
N GLU A 88 -0.90 -11.32 31.32
CA GLU A 88 -0.84 -12.77 31.55
C GLU A 88 -1.82 -13.52 30.62
N GLY A 89 -1.34 -14.60 30.00
CA GLY A 89 -2.10 -15.33 28.97
C GLY A 89 -2.14 -14.66 27.59
N GLY A 90 -1.52 -13.49 27.41
CA GLY A 90 -1.36 -12.86 26.10
C GLY A 90 -0.32 -13.56 25.21
N ASN A 91 -0.51 -13.48 23.89
CA ASN A 91 0.36 -14.14 22.93
C ASN A 91 1.71 -13.41 22.82
N ARG A 92 2.80 -14.08 23.22
CA ARG A 92 4.19 -13.57 23.12
C ARG A 92 4.91 -13.99 21.83
N GLY A 93 4.18 -14.57 20.88
CA GLY A 93 4.66 -14.95 19.57
C GLY A 93 5.46 -16.25 19.52
N PRO A 94 5.92 -16.65 18.33
CA PRO A 94 5.70 -15.98 17.03
C PRO A 94 4.22 -15.98 16.59
N ILE A 95 3.73 -14.86 16.07
CA ILE A 95 2.32 -14.71 15.65
C ILE A 95 2.24 -14.71 14.13
N PRO A 96 1.71 -15.77 13.49
CA PRO A 96 1.54 -15.82 12.06
C PRO A 96 0.38 -14.92 11.62
N GLY A 97 0.50 -14.36 10.42
CA GLY A 97 -0.51 -13.51 9.81
C GLY A 97 -0.27 -13.32 8.33
N TYR A 98 -1.12 -12.49 7.74
CA TYR A 98 -0.96 -11.99 6.37
C TYR A 98 -1.06 -10.48 6.34
N VAL A 99 -0.40 -9.86 5.37
CA VAL A 99 -0.53 -8.45 5.05
C VAL A 99 -0.89 -8.31 3.57
N VAL A 100 -1.94 -7.56 3.30
CA VAL A 100 -2.36 -7.18 1.94
C VAL A 100 -1.99 -5.72 1.71
N ILE A 101 -1.11 -5.48 0.75
CA ILE A 101 -0.67 -4.13 0.38
C ILE A 101 -1.26 -3.75 -0.98
N THR A 102 -2.07 -2.69 -0.98
CA THR A 102 -2.52 -2.04 -2.21
C THR A 102 -1.74 -0.75 -2.41
N GLN A 103 -1.04 -0.63 -3.54
CA GLN A 103 -0.16 0.50 -3.84
C GLN A 103 -0.42 1.06 -5.25
N SER A 104 -0.56 2.37 -5.36
CA SER A 104 -0.20 3.16 -6.54
C SER A 104 1.01 4.03 -6.20
N TYR A 105 1.48 4.88 -7.10
CA TYR A 105 2.62 5.76 -6.78
C TYR A 105 2.30 6.68 -5.59
N TRP A 106 1.10 7.28 -5.60
CA TRP A 106 0.68 8.28 -4.62
C TRP A 106 -0.14 7.74 -3.44
N ALA A 107 -0.58 6.49 -3.49
CA ALA A 107 -1.49 5.97 -2.47
C ALA A 107 -1.13 4.55 -2.06
N LEU A 108 -1.27 4.30 -0.77
CA LEU A 108 -0.97 3.03 -0.16
C LEU A 108 -2.00 2.69 0.90
N HIS A 109 -2.36 1.41 0.96
CA HIS A 109 -3.23 0.85 1.98
C HIS A 109 -2.67 -0.49 2.43
N VAL A 110 -2.41 -0.62 3.72
CA VAL A 110 -1.93 -1.85 4.37
C VAL A 110 -3.08 -2.43 5.17
N ARG A 111 -3.35 -3.73 4.99
CA ARG A 111 -4.28 -4.48 5.81
C ARG A 111 -3.57 -5.70 6.39
N GLN A 112 -3.46 -5.76 7.71
CA GLN A 112 -2.98 -6.94 8.41
C GLN A 112 -4.15 -7.83 8.78
N LEU A 113 -3.95 -9.14 8.67
CA LEU A 113 -4.92 -10.19 8.95
C LEU A 113 -4.23 -11.22 9.84
N THR A 114 -4.66 -11.35 11.09
CA THR A 114 -4.28 -12.45 11.97
C THR A 114 -5.51 -13.32 12.25
N ALA A 115 -5.30 -14.46 12.90
CA ALA A 115 -6.43 -15.27 13.37
C ALA A 115 -7.32 -14.48 14.33
N GLU A 116 -6.73 -13.59 15.15
CA GLU A 116 -7.41 -12.91 16.24
C GLU A 116 -7.97 -11.52 15.87
N SER A 117 -7.36 -10.84 14.90
CA SER A 117 -7.67 -9.45 14.59
C SER A 117 -7.36 -9.05 13.15
N GLY A 118 -7.94 -7.92 12.74
CA GLY A 118 -7.54 -7.22 11.52
C GLY A 118 -7.08 -5.80 11.83
N SER A 119 -6.03 -5.34 11.16
CA SER A 119 -5.57 -3.95 11.24
C SER A 119 -5.60 -3.29 9.87
N ALA A 120 -5.91 -2.00 9.84
CA ALA A 120 -5.87 -1.21 8.62
C ALA A 120 -5.06 0.08 8.84
N SER A 121 -4.25 0.44 7.84
CA SER A 121 -3.50 1.70 7.82
C SER A 121 -4.45 2.90 7.81
N LYS A 122 -4.08 3.96 8.54
CA LYS A 122 -4.79 5.25 8.59
C LYS A 122 -4.02 6.36 7.88
N SER A 123 -2.71 6.33 7.97
CA SER A 123 -1.80 7.24 7.28
C SER A 123 -0.50 6.51 6.96
N PHE A 124 0.23 6.98 5.97
CA PHE A 124 1.54 6.48 5.63
C PHE A 124 2.43 7.63 5.18
N PHE A 125 3.74 7.45 5.31
CA PHE A 125 4.74 8.29 4.70
C PHE A 125 5.90 7.41 4.24
N TRP A 126 6.67 7.96 3.31
CA TRP A 126 7.88 7.33 2.81
C TRP A 126 9.06 8.16 3.26
N ASP A 127 10.06 7.49 3.80
CA ASP A 127 11.28 8.10 4.30
C ASP A 127 12.49 7.40 3.69
N GLN A 128 13.53 8.17 3.38
CA GLN A 128 14.79 7.66 2.89
C GLN A 128 15.86 8.01 3.93
N ALA A 129 16.48 7.01 4.56
CA ALA A 129 17.58 7.29 5.45
C ALA A 129 18.82 7.70 4.64
N PRO A 130 19.71 8.55 5.19
CA PRO A 130 20.96 8.88 4.52
C PRO A 130 21.76 7.61 4.20
N GLY A 131 22.04 7.39 2.90
CA GLY A 131 22.76 6.22 2.41
C GLY A 131 21.88 5.04 1.95
N ASP A 132 20.56 5.11 2.12
CA ASP A 132 19.63 4.11 1.57
C ASP A 132 19.28 4.45 0.11
N ASP A 133 19.38 3.48 -0.79
CA ASP A 133 18.99 3.64 -2.21
C ASP A 133 17.47 3.48 -2.46
N VAL A 134 16.72 3.13 -1.41
CA VAL A 134 15.30 2.75 -1.51
C VAL A 134 14.52 3.32 -0.34
N ASP A 135 13.32 3.84 -0.62
CA ASP A 135 12.43 4.34 0.43
C ASP A 135 11.98 3.24 1.41
N ARG A 136 11.92 3.61 2.69
CA ARG A 136 11.24 2.89 3.76
C ARG A 136 9.78 3.33 3.84
N LEU A 137 8.90 2.39 4.19
CA LEU A 137 7.50 2.70 4.44
C LEU A 137 7.27 2.79 5.95
N SER A 138 6.71 3.90 6.41
CA SER A 138 6.25 4.06 7.78
C SER A 138 4.76 4.42 7.80
N PHE A 139 3.96 3.80 8.67
CA PHE A 139 2.51 3.99 8.69
C PHE A 139 1.90 3.84 10.08
N LEU A 140 0.83 4.59 10.31
CA LEU A 140 -0.05 4.41 11.46
C LEU A 140 -1.19 3.48 11.09
N TYR A 141 -1.59 2.62 12.02
CA TYR A 141 -2.70 1.69 11.83
C TYR A 141 -3.62 1.68 13.03
N GLN A 142 -4.83 1.17 12.80
CA GLN A 142 -5.78 0.84 13.84
C GLN A 142 -6.10 -0.66 13.77
N ASN A 143 -5.98 -1.34 14.89
CA ASN A 143 -6.38 -2.73 15.04
C ASN A 143 -7.84 -2.82 15.51
N ASP A 144 -8.62 -3.68 14.85
CA ASP A 144 -9.97 -4.09 15.25
C ASP A 144 -9.98 -5.60 15.51
N PRO A 145 -9.85 -6.01 16.79
CA PRO A 145 -9.90 -7.41 17.20
C PRO A 145 -11.32 -7.98 17.07
N ARG A 146 -11.40 -9.28 16.79
CA ARG A 146 -12.67 -10.02 16.80
C ARG A 146 -13.34 -9.91 18.17
N PRO A 147 -14.68 -9.88 18.25
CA PRO A 147 -15.40 -9.73 19.52
C PRO A 147 -14.91 -10.68 20.62
N GLU A 148 -14.69 -11.95 20.28
CA GLU A 148 -14.20 -13.02 21.17
C GLU A 148 -12.79 -12.79 21.77
N HIS A 149 -12.03 -11.83 21.25
CA HIS A 149 -10.69 -11.49 21.75
C HIS A 149 -10.59 -10.07 22.30
N ARG A 150 -11.70 -9.32 22.34
CA ARG A 150 -11.70 -7.92 22.77
C ARG A 150 -11.36 -7.73 24.24
N GLU A 151 -11.66 -8.69 25.10
CA GLU A 151 -11.36 -8.61 26.54
C GLU A 151 -9.86 -8.57 26.81
N ARG A 152 -9.08 -9.44 26.14
CA ARG A 152 -7.62 -9.49 26.26
C ARG A 152 -6.89 -8.60 25.25
N SER A 153 -7.56 -8.21 24.18
CA SER A 153 -7.02 -7.34 23.13
C SER A 153 -8.02 -6.27 22.75
N HIS A 154 -7.98 -5.13 23.41
CA HIS A 154 -8.80 -3.98 23.01
C HIS A 154 -8.35 -3.39 21.66
N ARG A 155 -9.26 -2.60 21.06
CA ARG A 155 -8.93 -1.75 19.90
C ARG A 155 -7.80 -0.80 20.30
N HIS A 156 -6.82 -0.66 19.42
CA HIS A 156 -5.61 0.12 19.68
C HIS A 156 -5.08 0.73 18.40
N LEU A 157 -4.29 1.79 18.55
CA LEU A 157 -3.50 2.39 17.50
C LEU A 157 -2.06 1.86 17.58
N GLY A 158 -1.40 1.85 16.44
CA GLY A 158 0.01 1.51 16.36
C GLY A 158 0.72 2.20 15.21
N SER A 159 2.04 2.15 15.27
CA SER A 159 2.93 2.54 14.19
C SER A 159 3.68 1.31 13.72
N CYS A 160 4.00 1.25 12.44
CA CYS A 160 4.85 0.24 11.86
C CYS A 160 5.79 0.88 10.85
N SER A 161 7.05 0.42 10.83
CA SER A 161 8.06 0.81 9.86
C SER A 161 8.58 -0.43 9.15
N LEU A 162 8.55 -0.43 7.82
CA LEU A 162 8.95 -1.53 6.95
C LEU A 162 10.18 -1.11 6.15
N ASN A 163 11.29 -1.79 6.42
CA ASN A 163 12.54 -1.65 5.68
C ASN A 163 12.51 -2.57 4.45
N THR A 164 12.37 -1.95 3.28
CA THR A 164 12.22 -2.67 2.01
C THR A 164 13.53 -3.19 1.48
N THR A 165 14.67 -2.54 1.78
CA THR A 165 16.05 -2.85 1.34
C THR A 165 16.30 -2.90 -0.18
N ARG A 166 15.27 -3.09 -1.00
CA ARG A 166 15.31 -3.28 -2.46
C ARG A 166 14.04 -2.71 -3.11
N LEU A 167 14.14 -2.34 -4.38
CA LEU A 167 13.00 -1.85 -5.18
C LEU A 167 11.93 -2.93 -5.41
N LEU A 168 12.34 -4.19 -5.55
CA LEU A 168 11.45 -5.35 -5.71
C LEU A 168 11.76 -6.37 -4.60
N PRO A 169 11.32 -6.12 -3.36
CA PRO A 169 11.61 -7.02 -2.26
C PRO A 169 10.73 -8.28 -2.35
N GLU A 170 11.31 -9.41 -1.94
CA GLU A 170 10.62 -10.67 -1.63
C GLU A 170 10.59 -10.92 -0.11
N LEU A 171 11.42 -10.19 0.64
CA LEU A 171 11.54 -10.21 2.08
C LEU A 171 11.60 -8.76 2.57
N ILE A 172 10.83 -8.44 3.60
CA ILE A 172 10.82 -7.13 4.26
C ILE A 172 10.91 -7.37 5.76
N HIS A 173 11.79 -6.62 6.42
CA HIS A 173 11.86 -6.55 7.88
C HIS A 173 11.22 -5.26 8.35
N GLY A 174 10.57 -5.29 9.49
CA GLY A 174 9.95 -4.11 10.05
C GLY A 174 9.79 -4.18 11.55
N THR A 175 9.52 -3.03 12.13
CA THR A 175 9.25 -2.86 13.55
C THR A 175 7.83 -2.35 13.74
N TYR A 176 7.22 -2.67 14.88
CA TYR A 176 5.93 -2.11 15.26
C TYR A 176 5.94 -1.66 16.72
N PHE A 177 5.08 -0.69 17.01
CA PHE A 177 4.76 -0.22 18.35
C PHE A 177 3.25 0.05 18.44
N THR A 178 2.64 -0.17 19.61
CA THR A 178 1.23 0.12 19.87
C THR A 178 1.04 1.04 21.06
N ASP A 179 -0.08 1.76 21.09
CA ASP A 179 -0.50 2.57 22.25
C ASP A 179 -0.82 1.73 23.51
N ARG A 180 -0.78 0.40 23.41
CA ARG A 180 -0.81 -0.55 24.53
C ARG A 180 0.58 -0.89 25.07
N TYR A 181 1.62 -0.20 24.62
CA TYR A 181 3.02 -0.45 24.99
C TYR A 181 3.48 -1.88 24.64
N THR A 182 2.99 -2.40 23.52
CA THR A 182 3.58 -3.59 22.89
C THR A 182 4.41 -3.16 21.69
N GLN A 183 5.54 -3.83 21.50
CA GLN A 183 6.49 -3.55 20.44
C GLN A 183 7.14 -4.84 19.95
N GLY A 184 7.63 -4.86 18.73
CA GLY A 184 8.22 -6.07 18.20
C GLY A 184 8.72 -5.92 16.78
N GLU A 185 9.26 -7.02 16.32
CA GLU A 185 9.71 -7.18 14.95
C GLU A 185 8.61 -7.85 14.11
N MET A 186 8.64 -7.56 12.82
CA MET A 186 7.78 -8.17 11.81
C MET A 186 8.66 -8.59 10.64
N GLU A 187 8.55 -9.84 10.23
CA GLU A 187 9.09 -10.33 8.96
C GLU A 187 7.93 -10.53 7.99
N LEU A 188 8.09 -10.08 6.75
CA LEU A 188 7.13 -10.27 5.68
C LEU A 188 7.81 -10.99 4.51
N ARG A 189 7.20 -12.07 4.04
CA ARG A 189 7.63 -12.83 2.85
C ARG A 189 6.58 -12.71 1.76
N LEU A 190 7.01 -12.34 0.56
CA LEU A 190 6.09 -12.17 -0.56
C LEU A 190 5.49 -13.53 -0.93
N VAL A 191 4.15 -13.62 -0.92
CA VAL A 191 3.44 -14.77 -1.49
C VAL A 191 3.29 -14.56 -2.98
N ASP A 192 2.62 -13.46 -3.36
CA ASP A 192 2.48 -13.01 -4.75
C ASP A 192 1.99 -11.55 -4.82
N ARG A 193 1.68 -11.07 -6.02
CA ARG A 193 1.20 -9.71 -6.27
C ARG A 193 -0.34 -9.58 -6.29
N THR A 194 -1.07 -10.61 -5.85
CA THR A 194 -2.54 -10.59 -5.76
C THR A 194 -3.01 -9.77 -4.55
N LYS A 195 -4.29 -9.37 -4.58
CA LYS A 195 -4.90 -8.43 -3.63
C LYS A 195 -6.36 -8.78 -3.45
N GLY A 196 -6.98 -8.20 -2.42
CA GLY A 196 -8.43 -8.29 -2.21
C GLY A 196 -8.84 -9.15 -1.03
N TYR A 197 -7.91 -9.87 -0.42
CA TYR A 197 -8.18 -10.71 0.75
C TYR A 197 -8.73 -9.88 1.92
N THR A 198 -9.80 -10.39 2.51
CA THR A 198 -10.52 -9.73 3.60
C THR A 198 -10.44 -10.51 4.92
N SER A 199 -10.01 -11.77 4.89
CA SER A 199 -9.88 -12.58 6.10
C SER A 199 -8.58 -13.38 6.10
N PHE A 200 -8.10 -13.71 7.31
CA PHE A 200 -6.94 -14.58 7.49
C PHE A 200 -7.11 -15.92 6.77
N ARG A 201 -8.31 -16.52 6.84
CA ARG A 201 -8.62 -17.81 6.21
C ARG A 201 -8.51 -17.73 4.69
N GLU A 202 -9.08 -16.70 4.08
CA GLU A 202 -9.03 -16.50 2.62
C GLU A 202 -7.59 -16.37 2.11
N ALA A 203 -6.75 -15.61 2.82
CA ALA A 203 -5.34 -15.45 2.49
C ALA A 203 -4.54 -16.76 2.71
N ALA A 204 -4.84 -17.50 3.78
CA ALA A 204 -4.22 -18.78 4.08
C ALA A 204 -4.55 -19.85 3.02
N ASP A 205 -5.84 -19.95 2.65
CA ASP A 205 -6.31 -20.91 1.65
C ASP A 205 -5.64 -20.66 0.28
N HIS A 206 -5.50 -19.39 -0.12
CA HIS A 206 -4.78 -19.02 -1.35
C HIS A 206 -3.29 -19.38 -1.31
N THR A 207 -2.62 -19.05 -0.20
CA THR A 207 -1.19 -19.33 -0.02
C THR A 207 -0.92 -20.84 -0.07
N GLU A 208 -1.78 -21.64 0.57
CA GLU A 208 -1.70 -23.09 0.54
C GLU A 208 -1.93 -23.66 -0.88
N GLN A 209 -2.91 -23.12 -1.61
CA GLN A 209 -3.16 -23.52 -3.01
C GLN A 209 -1.96 -23.23 -3.91
N LEU A 210 -1.26 -22.11 -3.70
CA LEU A 210 -0.04 -21.79 -4.46
C LEU A 210 1.09 -22.76 -4.13
N ARG A 211 1.33 -23.06 -2.86
CA ARG A 211 2.38 -24.00 -2.44
C ARG A 211 2.17 -25.40 -3.02
N ARG A 212 0.93 -25.86 -3.16
CA ARG A 212 0.61 -27.17 -3.77
C ARG A 212 0.84 -27.22 -5.28
N ARG A 213 0.95 -26.08 -5.96
CA ARG A 213 1.17 -25.99 -7.41
C ARG A 213 2.65 -25.88 -7.79
N GLN A 214 3.53 -25.67 -6.81
CA GLN A 214 4.99 -25.64 -6.96
C GLN A 214 5.57 -27.03 -6.75
#